data_AF-A0A951J9G8-F1
#
_entry.id   AF-A0A951J9G8-F1
#
_cell.length_a   1.000
_cell.length_b   1.000
_cell.length_c   1.000
_cell.angle_alpha   90.00
_cell.angle_beta   90.00
_cell.angle_gamma   90.00
#
_symmetry.space_group_name_H-M   'P 1'
#
loop_
_entity.id
_entity.type
_entity.pdbx_description
1 polymer ?
#
loop_
_entity_poly.entity_id
_entity_poly.type
_entity_poly.pdbx_seq_one_letter_code
_entity_poly.pdbx_strand_id
1 'polypeptide(L)'
;MNTLFNRNNKGSTELKSLLGFIDVDIKYQTIKPEIQSATREVVELIGREIYGMAFQAYGEPEGNKQTLIEMIQYPIAINAYRLFAPNNDLAHTNNGRRMRLEENEKQAFEWLLDRDNDALERKYYRALDDLISYLEERISEWKQTSSYNKLQDSIFRTTAGFDEIFPIHSRLLLLKLQPGIKQCLTHEIKSRIGTDHLNDFLKQKIDDEQQELYYYVKNACAFYALAWAMPRYSIQLFPEGVLQAYVSDRNTTKAKKPSENNELAYAREAFYSDFKKNIQQIEQLVKPILKEDEHAVDMKFFEGTKFMST
;
A
#
# COMPACT_ATOMS: atom_id res chain seq x y z
N MET A 1 1.38 23.62 -14.60
CA MET A 1 0.42 22.71 -13.94
C MET A 1 -0.60 23.57 -13.23
N ASN A 2 -1.89 23.34 -13.47
CA ASN A 2 -2.96 24.03 -12.76
C ASN A 2 -3.05 23.46 -11.34
N THR A 3 -3.15 24.33 -10.34
CA THR A 3 -3.21 23.95 -8.93
C THR A 3 -4.55 24.36 -8.35
N LEU A 4 -5.10 23.53 -7.46
CA LEU A 4 -6.24 23.85 -6.60
C LEU A 4 -5.84 24.82 -5.47
N PHE A 5 -5.02 25.82 -5.76
CA PHE A 5 -4.51 26.75 -4.77
C PHE A 5 -4.30 28.12 -5.39
N ASN A 6 -4.28 29.13 -4.53
CA ASN A 6 -4.00 30.52 -4.82
C ASN A 6 -5.07 31.22 -5.66
N ARG A 7 -6.34 30.85 -5.47
CA ARG A 7 -7.46 31.61 -6.02
C ARG A 7 -7.45 33.02 -5.44
N ASN A 8 -7.60 34.01 -6.32
CA ASN A 8 -7.60 35.43 -5.95
C ASN A 8 -6.36 35.84 -5.13
N ASN A 9 -5.20 35.21 -5.35
CA ASN A 9 -3.95 35.43 -4.61
C ASN A 9 -4.04 35.12 -3.09
N LYS A 10 -4.94 34.23 -2.68
CA LYS A 10 -5.15 33.85 -1.26
C LYS A 10 -4.48 32.53 -0.86
N GLY A 11 -3.46 32.07 -1.60
CA GLY A 11 -2.87 30.75 -1.40
C GLY A 11 -2.31 30.51 0.03
N SER A 12 -1.70 31.52 0.64
CA SER A 12 -1.23 31.42 2.03
C SER A 12 -2.37 31.25 3.04
N THR A 13 -3.49 31.95 2.83
CA THR A 13 -4.69 31.81 3.66
C THR A 13 -5.32 30.43 3.50
N GLU A 14 -5.40 29.91 2.27
CA GLU A 14 -5.90 28.56 2.00
C GLU A 14 -5.06 27.49 2.70
N LEU A 15 -3.73 27.59 2.62
CA LEU A 15 -2.81 26.68 3.31
C LEU A 15 -2.99 26.74 4.82
N LYS A 16 -3.08 27.95 5.40
CA LYS A 16 -3.32 28.13 6.85
C LYS A 16 -4.64 27.50 7.27
N SER A 17 -5.70 27.72 6.49
CA SER A 17 -7.03 27.17 6.77
C SER A 17 -7.04 25.65 6.74
N LEU A 18 -6.32 25.04 5.80
CA LEU A 18 -6.25 23.58 5.65
C LEU A 18 -5.37 22.92 6.71
N LEU A 19 -4.18 23.48 6.97
CA LEU A 19 -3.19 22.85 7.84
C LEU A 19 -3.35 23.23 9.31
N GLY A 20 -3.75 24.46 9.61
CA GLY A 20 -3.96 24.98 10.96
C GLY A 20 -2.67 25.25 11.75
N PHE A 21 -1.64 24.41 11.61
CA PHE A 21 -0.40 24.47 12.39
C PHE A 21 0.70 25.36 11.78
N ILE A 22 0.58 25.75 10.51
CA ILE A 22 1.54 26.67 9.86
C ILE A 22 1.20 28.13 10.15
N ASP A 23 2.12 29.08 9.94
CA ASP A 23 1.78 30.50 9.96
C ASP A 23 1.27 31.01 8.61
N VAL A 24 0.41 32.02 8.65
CA VAL A 24 -0.14 32.65 7.43
C VAL A 24 0.94 33.40 6.62
N ASP A 25 2.05 33.75 7.28
CA ASP A 25 3.18 34.48 6.67
C ASP A 25 4.04 33.63 5.73
N ILE A 26 3.82 32.30 5.71
CA ILE A 26 4.41 31.44 4.69
C ILE A 26 3.86 31.87 3.32
N LYS A 27 4.71 32.51 2.53
CA LYS A 27 4.35 33.04 1.21
C LYS A 27 4.04 31.89 0.26
N TYR A 28 2.87 31.91 -0.39
CA TYR A 28 2.51 30.90 -1.37
C TYR A 28 3.60 30.68 -2.44
N GLN A 29 4.28 31.75 -2.89
CA GLN A 29 5.32 31.64 -3.91
C GLN A 29 6.52 30.77 -3.48
N THR A 30 6.84 30.68 -2.19
CA THR A 30 7.99 29.88 -1.72
C THR A 30 7.66 28.39 -1.68
N ILE A 31 6.42 28.02 -1.34
CA ILE A 31 5.96 26.63 -1.27
C ILE A 31 5.35 26.12 -2.59
N LYS A 32 5.04 27.02 -3.52
CA LYS A 32 4.43 26.70 -4.82
C LYS A 32 5.10 25.53 -5.58
N PRO A 33 6.44 25.42 -5.66
CA PRO A 33 7.06 24.27 -6.34
C PRO A 33 6.66 22.93 -5.70
N GLU A 34 6.62 22.87 -4.37
CA GLU A 34 6.22 21.66 -3.64
C GLU A 34 4.74 21.37 -3.77
N ILE A 35 3.89 22.41 -3.82
CA ILE A 35 2.46 22.25 -4.16
C ILE A 35 2.31 21.62 -5.55
N GLN A 36 3.08 22.05 -6.54
CA GLN A 36 3.02 21.49 -7.88
C GLN A 36 3.48 20.02 -7.91
N SER A 37 4.52 19.68 -7.14
CA SER A 37 4.99 18.30 -6.98
C SER A 37 3.95 17.41 -6.31
N ALA A 38 3.45 17.82 -5.15
CA ALA A 38 2.41 17.11 -4.42
C ALA A 38 1.12 16.97 -5.24
N THR A 39 0.75 17.98 -6.02
CA THR A 39 -0.40 17.90 -6.93
C THR A 39 -0.21 16.79 -7.97
N ARG A 40 0.99 16.60 -8.53
CA ARG A 40 1.23 15.53 -9.51
C ARG A 40 1.01 14.15 -8.91
N GLU A 41 1.50 13.92 -7.69
CA GLU A 41 1.31 12.65 -6.98
C GLU A 41 -0.17 12.35 -6.75
N VAL A 42 -0.93 13.34 -6.29
CA VAL A 42 -2.37 13.16 -6.05
C VAL A 42 -3.12 12.94 -7.36
N VAL A 43 -2.79 13.66 -8.44
CA VAL A 43 -3.39 13.46 -9.77
C VAL A 43 -3.10 12.06 -10.30
N GLU A 44 -1.89 11.53 -10.10
CA GLU A 44 -1.55 10.17 -10.51
C GLU A 44 -2.38 9.12 -9.75
N LEU A 45 -2.67 9.37 -8.47
CA LEU A 45 -3.50 8.51 -7.66
C LEU A 45 -4.97 8.55 -8.09
N ILE A 46 -5.56 9.75 -8.18
CA ILE A 46 -7.01 9.92 -8.35
C ILE A 46 -7.47 10.01 -9.82
N GLY A 47 -6.53 10.16 -10.76
CA GLY A 47 -6.84 10.40 -12.18
C GLY A 47 -7.02 11.88 -12.53
N ARG A 48 -6.78 12.20 -13.81
CA ARG A 48 -6.86 13.57 -14.33
C ARG A 48 -8.30 14.07 -14.40
N GLU A 49 -9.23 13.16 -14.62
CA GLU A 49 -10.66 13.41 -14.77
C GLU A 49 -11.24 13.94 -13.45
N ILE A 50 -10.96 13.24 -12.34
CA ILE A 50 -11.41 13.64 -10.99
C ILE A 50 -10.80 14.98 -10.61
N TYR A 51 -9.48 15.14 -10.82
CA TYR A 51 -8.81 16.40 -10.53
C TYR A 51 -9.35 17.55 -11.39
N GLY A 52 -9.61 17.30 -12.67
CA GLY A 52 -10.17 18.28 -13.60
C GLY A 52 -11.54 18.78 -13.15
N MET A 53 -12.40 17.90 -12.66
CA MET A 53 -13.70 18.29 -12.08
C MET A 53 -13.55 19.18 -10.85
N ALA A 54 -12.65 18.84 -9.93
CA ALA A 54 -12.38 19.67 -8.77
C ALA A 54 -11.81 21.04 -9.17
N PHE A 55 -10.94 21.08 -10.18
CA PHE A 55 -10.33 22.31 -10.68
C PHE A 55 -11.35 23.25 -11.31
N GLN A 56 -12.30 22.71 -12.09
CA GLN A 56 -13.40 23.49 -12.64
C GLN A 56 -14.27 24.10 -11.53
N ALA A 57 -14.70 23.27 -10.56
CA ALA A 57 -15.49 23.74 -9.43
C ALA A 57 -14.77 24.79 -8.57
N TYR A 58 -13.45 24.67 -8.42
CA TYR A 58 -12.63 25.64 -7.69
C TYR A 58 -12.61 27.03 -8.36
N GLY A 59 -12.82 27.10 -9.67
CA GLY A 59 -12.96 28.36 -10.40
C GLY A 59 -14.27 29.11 -10.11
N GLU A 60 -15.31 28.41 -9.65
CA GLU A 60 -16.68 28.93 -9.52
C GLU A 60 -16.93 29.60 -8.15
N PRO A 61 -17.62 30.75 -8.08
CA PRO A 61 -17.82 31.51 -6.83
C PRO A 61 -18.61 30.79 -5.73
N GLU A 62 -19.51 29.88 -6.10
CA GLU A 62 -20.39 29.12 -5.19
C GLU A 62 -20.50 27.67 -5.66
N GLY A 63 -19.40 26.92 -5.58
CA GLY A 63 -19.34 25.54 -6.04
C GLY A 63 -19.99 24.56 -5.06
N ASN A 64 -20.90 23.71 -5.56
CA ASN A 64 -21.49 22.59 -4.81
C ASN A 64 -20.50 21.44 -4.49
N LYS A 65 -19.22 21.55 -4.90
CA LYS A 65 -18.16 20.55 -4.73
C LYS A 65 -17.05 21.01 -3.77
N GLN A 66 -17.34 21.94 -2.85
CA GLN A 66 -16.35 22.46 -1.90
C GLN A 66 -15.66 21.33 -1.11
N THR A 67 -16.41 20.33 -0.65
CA THR A 67 -15.83 19.18 0.06
C THR A 67 -14.84 18.39 -0.81
N LEU A 68 -15.14 18.15 -2.08
CA LEU A 68 -14.22 17.46 -2.99
C LEU A 68 -12.92 18.24 -3.15
N ILE A 69 -13.02 19.56 -3.28
CA ILE A 69 -11.86 20.45 -3.40
C ILE A 69 -10.99 20.33 -2.14
N GLU A 70 -11.58 20.45 -0.95
CA GLU A 70 -10.87 20.36 0.32
C GLU A 70 -10.22 18.98 0.54
N MET A 71 -10.94 17.90 0.23
CA MET A 71 -10.42 16.53 0.33
C MET A 71 -9.22 16.29 -0.59
N ILE A 72 -9.14 16.97 -1.74
CA ILE A 72 -7.98 16.89 -2.64
C ILE A 72 -6.87 17.86 -2.19
N GLN A 73 -7.22 19.08 -1.79
CA GLN A 73 -6.27 20.10 -1.35
C GLN A 73 -5.51 19.65 -0.11
N TYR A 74 -6.17 19.02 0.86
CA TYR A 74 -5.57 18.67 2.15
C TYR A 74 -4.33 17.76 2.04
N PRO A 75 -4.36 16.60 1.36
CA PRO A 75 -3.16 15.77 1.16
C PRO A 75 -2.10 16.51 0.34
N ILE A 76 -2.48 17.36 -0.63
CA ILE A 76 -1.52 18.18 -1.37
C ILE A 76 -0.82 19.17 -0.44
N ALA A 77 -1.55 19.84 0.44
CA ALA A 77 -1.02 20.83 1.37
C ALA A 77 -0.07 20.16 2.39
N ILE A 78 -0.45 19.01 2.95
CA ILE A 78 0.40 18.28 3.90
C ILE A 78 1.69 17.85 3.22
N ASN A 79 1.61 17.23 2.04
CA ASN A 79 2.80 16.74 1.34
C ASN A 79 3.69 17.89 0.88
N ALA A 80 3.10 18.99 0.38
CA ALA A 80 3.85 20.19 0.00
C ALA A 80 4.59 20.79 1.19
N TYR A 81 3.96 20.87 2.36
CA TYR A 81 4.63 21.33 3.57
C TYR A 81 5.75 20.39 4.01
N ARG A 82 5.51 19.06 3.95
CA ARG A 82 6.50 18.04 4.33
C ARG A 82 7.77 18.11 3.45
N LEU A 83 7.61 18.40 2.17
CA LEU A 83 8.72 18.61 1.23
C LEU A 83 9.39 19.98 1.42
N PHE A 84 8.64 20.99 1.85
CA PHE A 84 9.10 22.35 2.04
C PHE A 84 9.87 22.54 3.35
N ALA A 85 9.40 21.97 4.46
CA ALA A 85 9.91 22.22 5.81
C ALA A 85 11.43 22.00 5.94
N PRO A 86 12.02 20.86 5.49
CA PRO A 86 13.46 20.65 5.60
C PRO A 86 14.31 21.70 4.86
N ASN A 87 13.79 22.21 3.73
CA ASN A 87 14.46 23.27 2.98
C ASN A 87 14.27 24.64 3.62
N ASN A 88 13.19 24.81 4.39
CA ASN A 88 12.89 26.05 5.09
C ASN A 88 13.69 26.19 6.39
N ASP A 89 14.08 25.09 7.04
CA ASP A 89 14.92 25.08 8.26
C ASP A 89 16.28 25.78 8.05
N LEU A 90 16.77 25.83 6.81
CA LEU A 90 18.00 26.50 6.42
C LEU A 90 17.73 27.76 5.58
N ALA A 91 18.49 28.82 5.86
CA ALA A 91 18.59 29.99 5.00
C ALA A 91 19.61 29.72 3.90
N HIS A 92 19.16 29.78 2.65
CA HIS A 92 20.03 29.76 1.48
C HIS A 92 20.38 31.20 1.11
N THR A 93 21.58 31.65 1.47
CA THR A 93 22.05 33.04 1.28
C THR A 93 23.21 33.11 0.29
N ASN A 94 23.57 34.32 -0.14
CA ASN A 94 24.76 34.54 -0.98
C ASN A 94 26.08 34.08 -0.30
N ASN A 95 26.08 33.96 1.02
CA ASN A 95 27.22 33.50 1.82
C ASN A 95 27.13 32.00 2.17
N GLY A 96 26.32 31.24 1.43
CA GLY A 96 26.07 29.82 1.68
C GLY A 96 24.84 29.56 2.56
N ARG A 97 24.76 28.33 3.07
CA ARG A 97 23.66 27.87 3.93
C ARG A 97 23.92 28.31 5.37
N ARG A 98 22.94 28.94 5.99
CA ARG A 98 22.97 29.35 7.41
C ARG A 98 21.72 28.85 8.09
N MET A 99 21.80 28.61 9.39
CA MET A 99 20.61 28.27 10.16
C MET A 99 19.69 29.50 10.27
N ARG A 100 18.38 29.30 10.13
CA ARG A 100 17.39 30.32 10.48
C ARG A 100 17.14 30.25 11.99
N LEU A 101 17.68 31.22 12.72
CA LEU A 101 17.45 31.41 14.15
C LEU A 101 17.34 32.90 14.40
N GLU A 102 16.28 33.32 15.08
CA GLU A 102 16.22 34.65 15.69
C GLU A 102 16.94 34.66 17.05
N GLU A 103 17.31 35.85 17.52
CA GLU A 103 18.16 36.04 18.72
C GLU A 103 17.56 35.43 20.01
N ASN A 104 16.23 35.25 20.05
CA ASN A 104 15.49 34.72 21.20
C ASN A 104 14.91 33.32 20.98
N GLU A 105 15.21 32.65 19.87
CA GLU A 105 14.66 31.33 19.55
C GLU A 105 15.64 30.21 19.88
N LYS A 106 15.08 29.05 20.26
CA LYS A 106 15.86 27.83 20.46
C LYS A 106 15.65 26.90 19.27
N GLN A 107 16.74 26.34 18.79
CA GLN A 107 16.71 25.31 17.76
C GLN A 107 15.91 24.09 18.24
N ALA A 108 15.03 23.58 17.39
CA ALA A 108 14.44 22.26 17.57
C ALA A 108 15.53 21.18 17.45
N PHE A 109 15.57 20.24 18.39
CA PHE A 109 16.47 19.10 18.30
C PHE A 109 16.10 18.21 17.12
N GLU A 110 17.10 17.57 16.51
CA GLU A 110 16.92 16.67 15.36
C GLU A 110 15.84 15.61 15.59
N TRP A 111 15.84 14.95 16.76
CA TRP A 111 14.82 13.94 17.09
C TRP A 111 13.39 14.49 17.17
N LEU A 112 13.21 15.79 17.45
CA LEU A 112 11.89 16.43 17.40
C LEU A 112 11.45 16.63 15.95
N LEU A 113 12.36 17.06 15.08
CA LEU A 113 12.12 17.23 13.64
C LEU A 113 11.81 15.88 12.98
N ASP A 114 12.59 14.84 13.29
CA ASP A 114 12.35 13.49 12.78
C ASP A 114 10.97 12.98 13.18
N ARG A 115 10.60 13.15 14.46
CA ARG A 115 9.28 12.74 14.96
C ARG A 115 8.13 13.52 14.32
N ASP A 116 8.32 14.81 14.05
CA ASP A 116 7.31 15.63 13.36
C ASP A 116 7.19 15.24 11.88
N ASN A 117 8.31 15.00 11.20
CA ASN A 117 8.35 14.52 9.82
C ASN A 117 7.61 13.17 9.68
N ASP A 118 7.87 12.23 10.59
CA ASP A 118 7.15 10.95 10.66
C ASP A 118 5.64 11.16 10.86
N ALA A 119 5.26 12.06 11.76
CA ALA A 119 3.86 12.37 12.02
C ALA A 119 3.16 13.01 10.81
N LEU A 120 3.83 13.93 10.10
CA LEU A 120 3.35 14.55 8.87
C LEU A 120 3.21 13.53 7.74
N GLU A 121 4.13 12.55 7.65
CA GLU A 121 4.06 11.49 6.65
C GLU A 121 2.87 10.54 6.91
N ARG A 122 2.67 10.10 8.16
CA ARG A 122 1.48 9.33 8.56
C ARG A 122 0.20 10.11 8.28
N LYS A 123 0.19 11.41 8.60
CA LYS A 123 -0.95 12.31 8.34
C LYS A 123 -1.23 12.43 6.85
N TYR A 124 -0.20 12.49 6.00
CA TYR A 124 -0.34 12.49 4.55
C TYR A 124 -0.99 11.20 4.05
N TYR A 125 -0.50 10.03 4.47
CA TYR A 125 -1.08 8.76 4.04
C TYR A 125 -2.53 8.59 4.51
N ARG A 126 -2.85 8.99 5.74
CA ARG A 126 -4.24 9.02 6.23
C ARG A 126 -5.12 9.94 5.38
N ALA A 127 -4.65 11.15 5.06
CA ALA A 127 -5.39 12.09 4.21
C ALA A 127 -5.65 11.54 2.80
N LEU A 128 -4.71 10.75 2.24
CA LEU A 128 -4.93 10.05 0.97
C LEU A 128 -5.96 8.93 1.10
N ASP A 129 -5.94 8.15 2.18
CA ASP A 129 -6.95 7.13 2.45
C ASP A 129 -8.36 7.73 2.62
N ASP A 130 -8.46 8.82 3.38
CA ASP A 130 -9.71 9.57 3.56
C ASP A 130 -10.24 10.08 2.22
N LEU A 131 -9.34 10.61 1.36
CA LEU A 131 -9.68 11.03 0.01
C LEU A 131 -10.19 9.86 -0.83
N ILE A 132 -9.50 8.72 -0.86
CA ILE A 132 -9.94 7.56 -1.65
C ILE A 132 -11.30 7.07 -1.15
N SER A 133 -11.51 7.00 0.16
CA SER A 133 -12.77 6.56 0.77
C SER A 133 -13.90 7.49 0.38
N TYR A 134 -13.68 8.80 0.46
CA TYR A 134 -14.63 9.82 -0.01
C TYR A 134 -14.96 9.66 -1.50
N LEU A 135 -13.95 9.42 -2.35
CA LEU A 135 -14.16 9.22 -3.79
C LEU A 135 -15.00 7.95 -4.06
N GLU A 136 -14.73 6.85 -3.37
CA GLU A 136 -15.49 5.60 -3.53
C GLU A 136 -16.96 5.73 -3.10
N GLU A 137 -17.22 6.47 -2.04
CA GLU A 137 -18.57 6.66 -1.48
C GLU A 137 -19.39 7.72 -2.21
N ARG A 138 -18.77 8.82 -2.62
CA ARG A 138 -19.48 10.05 -3.02
C ARG A 138 -19.32 10.42 -4.49
N ILE A 139 -18.30 9.91 -5.19
CA ILE A 139 -18.00 10.31 -6.58
C ILE A 139 -18.19 9.12 -7.51
N SER A 140 -19.24 9.12 -8.32
CA SER A 140 -19.55 8.01 -9.22
C SER A 140 -18.52 7.85 -10.33
N GLU A 141 -17.94 8.96 -10.80
CA GLU A 141 -16.91 9.01 -11.83
C GLU A 141 -15.61 8.31 -11.38
N TRP A 142 -15.35 8.21 -10.07
CA TRP A 142 -14.18 7.51 -9.53
C TRP A 142 -14.15 6.04 -9.98
N LYS A 143 -15.32 5.40 -10.07
CA LYS A 143 -15.45 3.99 -10.49
C LYS A 143 -15.06 3.74 -11.94
N GLN A 144 -14.91 4.79 -12.74
CA GLN A 144 -14.48 4.72 -14.14
C GLN A 144 -12.97 4.92 -14.29
N THR A 145 -12.27 5.30 -13.23
CA THR A 145 -10.83 5.58 -13.28
C THR A 145 -10.00 4.32 -13.41
N SER A 146 -8.81 4.47 -14.00
CA SER A 146 -7.85 3.36 -14.09
C SER A 146 -7.43 2.84 -12.71
N SER A 147 -7.35 3.71 -11.71
CA SER A 147 -6.95 3.35 -10.35
C SER A 147 -7.98 2.44 -9.69
N TYR A 148 -9.27 2.73 -9.85
CA TYR A 148 -10.34 1.85 -9.37
C TYR A 148 -10.35 0.50 -10.10
N ASN A 149 -10.25 0.52 -11.44
CA ASN A 149 -10.30 -0.70 -12.25
C ASN A 149 -9.14 -1.66 -11.94
N LYS A 150 -7.94 -1.14 -11.66
CA LYS A 150 -6.79 -1.96 -11.21
C LYS A 150 -7.12 -2.84 -9.99
N LEU A 151 -7.98 -2.37 -9.08
CA LEU A 151 -8.41 -3.15 -7.92
C LEU A 151 -9.49 -4.16 -8.28
N GLN A 152 -10.42 -3.81 -9.17
CA GLN A 152 -11.49 -4.72 -9.59
C GLN A 152 -10.94 -5.94 -10.34
N ASP A 153 -9.84 -5.77 -11.08
CA ASP A 153 -9.12 -6.83 -11.78
C ASP A 153 -8.23 -7.68 -10.85
N SER A 154 -8.17 -7.35 -9.56
CA SER A 154 -7.38 -8.05 -8.56
C SER A 154 -8.16 -9.16 -7.87
N ILE A 155 -7.44 -10.14 -7.33
CA ILE A 155 -8.00 -11.12 -6.38
C ILE A 155 -8.49 -10.43 -5.09
N PHE A 156 -7.94 -9.25 -4.77
CA PHE A 156 -8.36 -8.41 -3.65
C PHE A 156 -9.03 -7.13 -4.16
N ARG A 157 -10.35 -7.19 -4.35
CA ARG A 157 -11.14 -6.05 -4.84
C ARG A 157 -11.44 -5.00 -3.77
N THR A 158 -11.52 -5.41 -2.50
CA THR A 158 -11.88 -4.57 -1.35
C THR A 158 -10.83 -4.69 -0.24
N THR A 159 -10.71 -3.65 0.59
CA THR A 159 -9.85 -3.68 1.78
C THR A 159 -10.32 -4.77 2.76
N ALA A 160 -11.63 -4.92 2.96
CA ALA A 160 -12.20 -5.95 3.83
C ALA A 160 -11.77 -7.36 3.43
N GLY A 161 -11.73 -7.68 2.13
CA GLY A 161 -11.31 -9.00 1.65
C GLY A 161 -9.82 -9.29 1.86
N PHE A 162 -8.99 -8.26 2.05
CA PHE A 162 -7.58 -8.39 2.44
C PHE A 162 -7.46 -8.46 3.98
N ASP A 163 -8.23 -7.63 4.69
CA ASP A 163 -8.26 -7.57 6.16
C ASP A 163 -8.68 -8.90 6.81
N GLU A 164 -9.46 -9.74 6.12
CA GLU A 164 -9.74 -11.13 6.50
C GLU A 164 -8.47 -11.98 6.73
N ILE A 165 -7.38 -11.62 6.07
CA ILE A 165 -6.09 -12.33 6.12
C ILE A 165 -5.10 -11.56 6.96
N PHE A 166 -4.97 -10.26 6.68
CA PHE A 166 -4.06 -9.40 7.41
C PHE A 166 -4.63 -7.97 7.48
N PRO A 167 -4.86 -7.41 8.69
CA PRO A 167 -5.52 -6.13 8.86
C PRO A 167 -4.63 -4.98 8.39
N ILE A 168 -4.90 -4.46 7.20
CA ILE A 168 -4.24 -3.28 6.63
C ILE A 168 -5.07 -2.01 6.83
N HIS A 169 -6.41 -2.12 6.89
CA HIS A 169 -7.35 -1.02 7.11
C HIS A 169 -7.10 0.25 6.25
N SER A 170 -6.46 0.08 5.09
CA SER A 170 -6.02 1.18 4.23
C SER A 170 -6.25 0.81 2.77
N ARG A 171 -7.06 1.63 2.08
CA ARG A 171 -7.37 1.45 0.67
C ARG A 171 -6.18 1.84 -0.20
N LEU A 172 -5.44 2.87 0.22
CA LEU A 172 -4.18 3.30 -0.36
C LEU A 172 -3.14 2.18 -0.30
N LEU A 173 -2.96 1.53 0.86
CA LEU A 173 -2.00 0.45 0.98
C LEU A 173 -2.38 -0.71 0.06
N LEU A 174 -3.66 -1.09 -0.02
CA LEU A 174 -4.09 -2.13 -0.95
C LEU A 174 -3.77 -1.78 -2.42
N LEU A 175 -3.96 -0.53 -2.84
CA LEU A 175 -3.56 -0.04 -4.17
C LEU A 175 -2.05 -0.20 -4.40
N LYS A 176 -1.25 0.16 -3.40
CA LYS A 176 0.22 0.05 -3.44
C LYS A 176 0.69 -1.41 -3.43
N LEU A 177 -0.07 -2.34 -2.84
CA LEU A 177 0.24 -3.77 -2.82
C LEU A 177 -0.06 -4.49 -4.15
N GLN A 178 -0.89 -3.91 -5.03
CA GLN A 178 -1.31 -4.54 -6.29
C GLN A 178 -0.17 -5.09 -7.17
N PRO A 179 0.96 -4.38 -7.36
CA PRO A 179 2.07 -4.92 -8.15
C PRO A 179 2.66 -6.19 -7.52
N GLY A 180 2.78 -6.24 -6.18
CA GLY A 180 3.22 -7.44 -5.46
C GLY A 180 2.23 -8.60 -5.57
N ILE A 181 0.94 -8.32 -5.45
CA ILE A 181 -0.14 -9.30 -5.65
C ILE A 181 -0.06 -9.89 -7.08
N LYS A 182 0.04 -9.03 -8.09
CA LYS A 182 0.14 -9.44 -9.50
C LYS A 182 1.39 -10.28 -9.76
N GLN A 183 2.52 -9.93 -9.15
CA GLN A 183 3.75 -10.72 -9.26
C GLN A 183 3.56 -12.13 -8.67
N CYS A 184 2.96 -12.25 -7.48
CA CYS A 184 2.65 -13.54 -6.89
C CYS A 184 1.75 -14.37 -7.79
N LEU A 185 0.63 -13.80 -8.25
CA LEU A 185 -0.31 -14.50 -9.13
C LEU A 185 0.34 -15.00 -10.41
N THR A 186 1.18 -14.17 -11.04
CA THR A 186 1.78 -14.47 -12.34
C THR A 186 2.96 -15.44 -12.25
N HIS A 187 3.82 -15.29 -11.25
CA HIS A 187 5.08 -16.03 -11.16
C HIS A 187 5.02 -17.23 -10.22
N GLU A 188 4.23 -17.16 -9.16
CA GLU A 188 4.17 -18.21 -8.13
C GLU A 188 2.90 -19.06 -8.27
N ILE A 189 1.74 -18.43 -8.42
CA ILE A 189 0.47 -19.17 -8.42
C ILE A 189 0.19 -19.81 -9.78
N LYS A 190 0.36 -19.07 -10.88
CA LYS A 190 0.05 -19.55 -12.24
C LYS A 190 0.74 -20.87 -12.60
N SER A 191 2.00 -21.03 -12.21
CA SER A 191 2.78 -22.26 -12.49
C SER A 191 2.29 -23.48 -11.71
N ARG A 192 1.52 -23.28 -10.64
CA ARG A 192 1.03 -24.34 -9.76
C ARG A 192 -0.39 -24.76 -10.13
N ILE A 193 -1.33 -23.81 -10.20
CA ILE A 193 -2.76 -24.11 -10.43
C ILE A 193 -3.17 -24.10 -11.92
N GLY A 194 -2.31 -23.60 -12.80
CA GLY A 194 -2.62 -23.43 -14.22
C GLY A 194 -3.39 -22.13 -14.53
N THR A 195 -3.58 -21.85 -15.82
CA THR A 195 -4.18 -20.58 -16.28
C THR A 195 -5.70 -20.53 -16.08
N ASP A 196 -6.37 -21.67 -16.21
CA ASP A 196 -7.84 -21.72 -16.15
C ASP A 196 -8.34 -21.45 -14.73
N HIS A 197 -7.84 -22.19 -13.73
CA HIS A 197 -8.14 -21.94 -12.31
C HIS A 197 -7.82 -20.50 -11.88
N LEU A 198 -6.69 -19.95 -12.34
CA LEU A 198 -6.32 -18.57 -12.04
C LEU A 198 -7.35 -17.57 -12.60
N ASN A 199 -7.83 -17.79 -13.83
CA ASN A 199 -8.84 -16.94 -14.43
C ASN A 199 -10.19 -17.03 -13.69
N ASP A 200 -10.55 -18.22 -13.21
CA ASP A 200 -11.78 -18.44 -12.43
C ASP A 200 -11.70 -17.72 -11.08
N PHE A 201 -10.56 -17.78 -10.40
CA PHE A 201 -10.30 -17.06 -9.16
C PHE A 201 -10.36 -15.53 -9.34
N LEU A 202 -9.79 -15.00 -10.41
CA LEU A 202 -9.86 -13.56 -10.72
C LEU A 202 -11.30 -13.11 -11.04
N LYS A 203 -12.09 -13.99 -11.67
CA LYS A 203 -13.51 -13.75 -11.96
C LYS A 203 -14.42 -13.99 -10.76
N GLN A 204 -13.88 -14.49 -9.63
CA GLN A 204 -14.65 -14.93 -8.45
C GLN A 204 -15.70 -15.99 -8.79
N LYS A 205 -15.39 -16.88 -9.73
CA LYS A 205 -16.16 -18.09 -10.01
C LYS A 205 -15.49 -19.23 -9.26
N ILE A 206 -15.98 -19.50 -8.06
CA ILE A 206 -15.35 -20.45 -7.14
C ILE A 206 -16.40 -21.50 -6.80
N ASP A 207 -16.11 -22.73 -7.19
CA ASP A 207 -16.93 -23.89 -6.83
C ASP A 207 -16.52 -24.38 -5.43
N ASP A 208 -17.41 -25.11 -4.74
CA ASP A 208 -17.18 -25.58 -3.37
C ASP A 208 -15.87 -26.38 -3.23
N GLU A 209 -15.54 -27.19 -4.24
CA GLU A 209 -14.30 -27.98 -4.29
C GLU A 209 -13.03 -27.12 -4.39
N GLN A 210 -13.14 -25.90 -4.91
CA GLN A 210 -12.02 -24.99 -5.11
C GLN A 210 -11.89 -23.96 -3.97
N GLN A 211 -12.84 -23.91 -3.03
CA GLN A 211 -12.88 -22.89 -1.98
C GLN A 211 -11.63 -22.95 -1.08
N GLU A 212 -11.17 -24.15 -0.74
CA GLU A 212 -9.96 -24.34 0.07
C GLU A 212 -8.71 -23.89 -0.70
N LEU A 213 -8.59 -24.27 -1.98
CA LEU A 213 -7.48 -23.85 -2.83
C LEU A 213 -7.47 -22.31 -2.98
N TYR A 214 -8.63 -21.70 -3.21
CA TYR A 214 -8.78 -20.25 -3.32
C TYR A 214 -8.37 -19.53 -2.02
N TYR A 215 -8.74 -20.08 -0.86
CA TYR A 215 -8.31 -19.55 0.44
C TYR A 215 -6.79 -19.49 0.55
N TYR A 216 -6.09 -20.60 0.28
CA TYR A 216 -4.62 -20.60 0.35
C TYR A 216 -3.96 -19.71 -0.71
N VAL A 217 -4.53 -19.60 -1.91
CA VAL A 217 -4.05 -18.67 -2.94
C VAL A 217 -4.19 -17.22 -2.50
N LYS A 218 -5.33 -16.82 -1.93
CA LYS A 218 -5.49 -15.48 -1.35
C LYS A 218 -4.42 -15.24 -0.28
N ASN A 219 -4.27 -16.15 0.68
CA ASN A 219 -3.29 -16.01 1.77
C ASN A 219 -1.85 -15.88 1.23
N ALA A 220 -1.45 -16.74 0.30
CA ALA A 220 -0.14 -16.65 -0.35
C ALA A 220 0.07 -15.28 -1.02
N CYS A 221 -0.92 -14.78 -1.76
CA CYS A 221 -0.84 -13.47 -2.42
C CYS A 221 -0.73 -12.31 -1.43
N ALA A 222 -1.48 -12.34 -0.33
CA ALA A 222 -1.45 -11.30 0.70
C ALA A 222 -0.05 -11.23 1.36
N PHE A 223 0.45 -12.36 1.87
CA PHE A 223 1.74 -12.40 2.55
C PHE A 223 2.91 -12.12 1.60
N TYR A 224 2.86 -12.61 0.35
CA TYR A 224 3.86 -12.25 -0.66
C TYR A 224 3.88 -10.75 -0.91
N ALA A 225 2.70 -10.12 -1.07
CA ALA A 225 2.61 -8.69 -1.33
C ALA A 225 3.16 -7.86 -0.16
N LEU A 226 2.88 -8.25 1.08
CA LEU A 226 3.44 -7.61 2.27
C LEU A 226 4.97 -7.75 2.31
N ALA A 227 5.51 -8.95 2.13
CA ALA A 227 6.96 -9.18 2.06
C ALA A 227 7.64 -8.38 0.93
N TRP A 228 6.96 -8.28 -0.22
CA TRP A 228 7.41 -7.49 -1.36
C TRP A 228 7.41 -5.99 -1.06
N ALA A 229 6.46 -5.50 -0.28
CA ALA A 229 6.30 -4.10 0.04
C ALA A 229 7.28 -3.57 1.10
N MET A 230 7.67 -4.41 2.08
CA MET A 230 8.58 -4.03 3.18
C MET A 230 9.84 -3.26 2.74
N PRO A 231 10.63 -3.72 1.74
CA PRO A 231 11.83 -3.00 1.31
C PRO A 231 11.56 -1.85 0.32
N ARG A 232 10.29 -1.63 -0.09
CA ARG A 232 9.92 -0.72 -1.19
C ARG A 232 9.16 0.52 -0.73
N TYR A 233 8.43 0.41 0.37
CA TYR A 233 7.62 1.50 0.89
C TYR A 233 8.09 1.96 2.26
N SER A 234 7.76 3.21 2.56
CA SER A 234 7.97 3.83 3.86
C SER A 234 7.25 3.06 4.97
N ILE A 235 7.86 2.95 6.14
CA ILE A 235 7.25 2.32 7.33
C ILE A 235 5.96 3.04 7.71
N GLN A 236 5.94 4.36 7.56
CA GLN A 236 4.85 5.26 7.91
C GLN A 236 3.57 4.98 7.09
N LEU A 237 3.68 4.27 5.95
CA LEU A 237 2.54 3.82 5.14
C LEU A 237 1.81 2.65 5.78
N PHE A 238 2.51 1.81 6.56
CA PHE A 238 1.92 0.65 7.21
C PHE A 238 1.26 1.06 8.54
N PRO A 239 0.15 0.41 8.92
CA PRO A 239 -0.43 0.58 10.25
C PRO A 239 0.59 0.29 11.35
N GLU A 240 0.53 1.04 12.46
CA GLU A 240 1.54 0.97 13.55
C GLU A 240 1.72 -0.44 14.15
N GLY A 241 0.68 -1.28 14.07
CA GLY A 241 0.71 -2.66 14.57
C GLY A 241 1.43 -3.67 13.66
N VAL A 242 1.64 -3.35 12.38
CA VAL A 242 2.19 -4.30 11.39
C VAL A 242 3.59 -4.76 11.77
N LEU A 243 4.45 -3.84 12.22
CA LEU A 243 5.80 -4.21 12.66
C LEU A 243 5.82 -4.71 14.10
N GLN A 244 4.96 -4.17 14.97
CA GLN A 244 4.91 -4.59 16.38
C GLN A 244 4.62 -6.08 16.54
N ALA A 245 3.69 -6.63 15.75
CA ALA A 245 3.33 -8.05 15.79
C ALA A 245 4.49 -9.00 15.47
N TYR A 246 5.48 -8.56 14.68
CA TYR A 246 6.62 -9.38 14.25
C TYR A 246 7.94 -9.04 14.94
N VAL A 247 7.99 -7.92 15.67
CA VAL A 247 9.17 -7.45 16.41
C VAL A 247 9.07 -7.79 17.92
N SER A 248 7.86 -7.94 18.48
CA SER A 248 7.64 -8.11 19.92
C SER A 248 8.22 -9.40 20.53
N ASP A 249 8.34 -10.48 19.75
CA ASP A 249 8.74 -11.80 20.29
C ASP A 249 10.22 -11.92 20.70
N ARG A 250 11.05 -10.90 20.45
CA ARG A 250 12.50 -10.95 20.76
C ARG A 250 13.06 -9.75 21.53
N ASN A 251 12.24 -8.77 21.93
CA ASN A 251 12.69 -7.56 22.62
C ASN A 251 13.07 -7.75 24.11
N THR A 252 13.25 -8.99 24.60
CA THR A 252 13.82 -9.23 25.94
C THR A 252 15.33 -9.00 26.03
N THR A 253 16.01 -8.49 24.99
CA THR A 253 17.43 -8.14 25.10
C THR A 253 17.73 -6.75 24.54
N LYS A 254 17.96 -5.81 25.46
CA LYS A 254 18.44 -4.44 25.24
C LYS A 254 19.63 -4.41 24.26
N ALA A 255 19.47 -3.74 23.12
CA ALA A 255 20.61 -3.22 22.36
C ALA A 255 20.24 -1.92 21.62
N LYS A 256 21.06 -0.89 21.85
CA LYS A 256 20.99 0.46 21.29
C LYS A 256 21.12 0.44 19.75
N LYS A 257 20.20 1.10 19.04
CA LYS A 257 20.31 1.63 17.65
C LYS A 257 21.25 0.82 16.71
N PRO A 258 20.75 -0.32 16.18
CA PRO A 258 20.64 -0.50 14.73
C PRO A 258 19.34 -1.25 14.36
N SER A 259 18.22 -0.98 15.05
CA SER A 259 17.05 -1.88 15.04
C SER A 259 16.14 -1.72 13.81
N GLU A 260 15.93 -0.52 13.27
CA GLU A 260 14.89 -0.28 12.25
C GLU A 260 15.09 -1.09 10.94
N ASN A 261 16.30 -1.09 10.37
CA ASN A 261 16.59 -1.89 9.16
C ASN A 261 16.49 -3.40 9.43
N ASN A 262 16.79 -3.82 10.65
CA ASN A 262 16.64 -5.22 11.05
C ASN A 262 15.16 -5.57 11.24
N GLU A 263 14.36 -4.69 11.84
CA GLU A 263 12.91 -4.88 12.04
C GLU A 263 12.18 -5.07 10.71
N LEU A 264 12.48 -4.23 9.70
CA LEU A 264 11.94 -4.39 8.35
C LEU A 264 12.33 -5.73 7.71
N ALA A 265 13.60 -6.13 7.86
CA ALA A 265 14.08 -7.40 7.34
C ALA A 265 13.40 -8.59 8.03
N TYR A 266 13.19 -8.50 9.35
CA TYR A 266 12.49 -9.53 10.12
C TYR A 266 11.02 -9.63 9.74
N ALA A 267 10.29 -8.51 9.66
CA ALA A 267 8.90 -8.50 9.22
C ALA A 267 8.76 -9.08 7.81
N ARG A 268 9.67 -8.72 6.90
CA ARG A 268 9.73 -9.30 5.55
C ARG A 268 9.90 -10.81 5.58
N GLU A 269 10.87 -11.33 6.35
CA GLU A 269 11.12 -12.77 6.41
C GLU A 269 9.94 -13.52 7.04
N ALA A 270 9.30 -12.94 8.05
CA ALA A 270 8.11 -13.51 8.66
C ALA A 270 6.96 -13.63 7.66
N PHE A 271 6.63 -12.55 6.94
CA PHE A 271 5.63 -12.60 5.87
C PHE A 271 6.02 -13.60 4.77
N TYR A 272 7.31 -13.67 4.42
CA TYR A 272 7.77 -14.60 3.40
C TYR A 272 7.69 -16.07 3.85
N SER A 273 7.88 -16.34 5.15
CA SER A 273 7.67 -17.65 5.76
C SER A 273 6.20 -18.07 5.69
N ASP A 274 5.28 -17.17 6.03
CA ASP A 274 3.83 -17.45 5.94
C ASP A 274 3.39 -17.64 4.48
N PHE A 275 3.94 -16.88 3.54
CA PHE A 275 3.77 -17.14 2.11
C PHE A 275 4.19 -18.58 1.73
N LYS A 276 5.39 -19.03 2.14
CA LYS A 276 5.89 -20.38 1.85
C LYS A 276 4.97 -21.48 2.40
N LYS A 277 4.44 -21.30 3.62
CA LYS A 277 3.49 -22.26 4.22
C LYS A 277 2.25 -22.40 3.34
N ASN A 278 1.68 -21.28 2.87
CA ASN A 278 0.51 -21.31 2.00
C ASN A 278 0.81 -21.94 0.63
N ILE A 279 1.99 -21.69 0.05
CA ILE A 279 2.43 -22.36 -1.18
C ILE A 279 2.52 -23.88 -1.02
N GLN A 280 3.03 -24.37 0.10
CA GLN A 280 3.09 -25.82 0.37
C GLN A 280 1.68 -26.44 0.43
N GLN A 281 0.71 -25.75 1.02
CA GLN A 281 -0.69 -26.21 1.05
C GLN A 281 -1.31 -26.24 -0.36
N ILE A 282 -1.07 -25.20 -1.16
CA ILE A 282 -1.50 -25.18 -2.58
C ILE A 282 -0.93 -26.38 -3.34
N GLU A 283 0.36 -26.67 -3.17
CA GLU A 283 1.00 -27.81 -3.85
C GLU A 283 0.43 -29.16 -3.38
N GLN A 284 0.01 -29.28 -2.12
CA GLN A 284 -0.63 -30.49 -1.60
C GLN A 284 -2.02 -30.69 -2.19
N LEU A 285 -2.81 -29.63 -2.32
CA LEU A 285 -4.17 -29.67 -2.89
C LEU A 285 -4.18 -29.91 -4.41
N VAL A 286 -3.14 -29.44 -5.12
CA VAL A 286 -3.04 -29.61 -6.59
C VAL A 286 -2.44 -30.96 -6.98
N LYS A 287 -1.64 -31.60 -6.11
CA LYS A 287 -1.12 -32.94 -6.39
C LYS A 287 -2.31 -33.88 -6.64
N PRO A 288 -2.35 -34.59 -7.77
CA PRO A 288 -3.37 -35.60 -7.96
C PRO A 288 -3.23 -36.60 -6.81
N ILE A 289 -4.33 -36.85 -6.10
CA ILE A 289 -4.43 -37.99 -5.21
C ILE A 289 -4.08 -39.18 -6.10
N LEU A 290 -2.90 -39.76 -5.91
CA LEU A 290 -2.61 -41.08 -6.44
C LEU A 290 -3.69 -41.96 -5.82
N LYS A 291 -4.74 -42.26 -6.60
CA LYS A 291 -5.60 -43.37 -6.27
C LYS A 291 -4.64 -44.55 -6.21
N GLU A 292 -4.46 -45.09 -5.00
CA GLU A 292 -4.01 -46.46 -4.88
C GLU A 292 -5.05 -47.27 -5.65
N ASP A 293 -4.79 -47.51 -6.94
CA ASP A 293 -5.46 -48.57 -7.65
C ASP A 293 -5.08 -49.84 -6.89
N GLU A 294 -5.96 -50.27 -5.98
CA GLU A 294 -6.07 -51.65 -5.52
C GLU A 294 -6.44 -52.54 -6.72
N HIS A 295 -5.60 -52.54 -7.75
CA HIS A 295 -5.39 -53.75 -8.50
C HIS A 295 -4.44 -54.59 -7.66
N ALA A 296 -5.03 -55.32 -6.73
CA ALA A 296 -4.53 -56.62 -6.33
C ALA A 296 -4.23 -57.40 -7.62
N VAL A 297 -2.97 -57.33 -8.06
CA VAL A 297 -2.42 -58.27 -9.02
C VAL A 297 -2.42 -59.59 -8.26
N ASP A 298 -3.47 -60.36 -8.49
CA ASP A 298 -3.62 -61.75 -8.05
C ASP A 298 -2.45 -62.52 -8.67
N MET A 299 -1.32 -62.56 -7.94
CA MET A 299 -0.19 -63.44 -8.23
C MET A 299 -0.65 -64.87 -7.95
N LYS A 300 -1.38 -65.44 -8.91
CA LYS A 300 -1.56 -66.89 -8.99
C LYS A 300 -0.20 -67.50 -9.28
N PHE A 301 0.44 -67.98 -8.21
CA PHE A 301 1.53 -68.92 -8.28
C PHE A 301 1.06 -70.12 -9.10
N PHE A 302 1.64 -70.28 -10.30
CA PHE A 302 1.50 -71.52 -11.05
C PHE A 302 2.22 -72.63 -10.29
N GLU A 303 1.46 -73.41 -9.53
CA GLU A 303 1.91 -74.70 -9.04
C GLU A 303 2.07 -75.68 -10.22
N GLY A 304 3.32 -76.11 -10.44
CA GLY A 304 3.62 -77.47 -10.85
C GLY A 304 3.56 -77.78 -12.35
N THR A 305 4.75 -77.84 -12.97
CA THR A 305 5.05 -78.96 -13.89
C THR A 305 6.45 -79.49 -13.62
N LYS A 306 6.48 -80.75 -13.19
CA LYS A 306 7.63 -81.65 -13.08
C LYS A 306 8.56 -81.54 -14.30
N PHE A 307 9.85 -81.36 -14.07
CA PHE A 307 10.88 -81.89 -14.97
C PHE A 307 11.80 -82.81 -14.18
N MET A 308 11.61 -84.11 -14.42
CA MET A 308 12.53 -85.18 -14.05
C MET A 308 13.63 -85.27 -15.11
N SER A 309 14.88 -85.37 -14.61
CA SER A 309 16.06 -86.06 -15.14
C SER A 309 16.33 -86.14 -16.64
N THR A 310 17.55 -85.74 -17.04
CA THR A 310 18.63 -86.70 -17.37
C THR A 310 19.96 -86.12 -16.92
#